data_AF-A0A244EU69-F1
#
_entry.id   AF-A0A244EU69-F1
#
_cell.length_a   1.000
_cell.length_b   1.000
_cell.length_c   1.000
_cell.angle_alpha   90.00
_cell.angle_beta   90.00
_cell.angle_gamma   90.00
#
_symmetry.space_group_name_H-M   'P 1'
#
loop_
_entity.id
_entity.type
_entity.pdbx_description
1 polymer ?
#
loop_
_entity_poly.entity_id
_entity_poly.type
_entity_poly.pdbx_seq_one_letter_code
_entity_poly.pdbx_strand_id
1 'polypeptide(L)'
;MSYPLIRTDLAILKVVRRLCSSQPRKLTFGQIFRELVRCHSSLPAIDVCVARVDTMVREGLLTSAKVLEHDLSFPYPQHLISGLTEMGAASLTGSEEAACSR
;
A
#
# COMPACT_ATOMS: atom_id res chain seq x y z
N MET A 1 0.55 1.16 21.68
CA MET A 1 0.86 -0.10 20.96
C MET A 1 0.27 -0.02 19.55
N SER A 2 1.07 0.32 18.55
CA SER A 2 0.61 0.57 17.15
C SER A 2 1.39 -0.25 16.10
N TYR A 3 2.09 -1.30 16.55
CA TYR A 3 3.00 -2.11 15.73
C TYR A 3 2.38 -2.85 14.52
N PRO A 4 1.13 -3.36 14.54
CA PRO A 4 0.61 -4.12 13.40
C PRO A 4 0.28 -3.24 12.18
N LEU A 5 -0.12 -1.98 12.39
CA LEU A 5 -0.45 -1.05 11.31
C LEU A 5 0.81 -0.56 10.59
N ILE A 6 1.85 -0.18 11.33
CA ILE A 6 3.14 0.24 10.75
C ILE A 6 3.75 -0.87 9.89
N ARG A 7 3.63 -2.13 10.31
CA ARG A 7 4.08 -3.29 9.50
C ARG A 7 3.28 -3.45 8.21
N THR A 8 1.98 -3.21 8.27
CA THR A 8 1.08 -3.27 7.11
C THR A 8 1.42 -2.18 6.11
N ASP A 9 1.71 -0.97 6.58
CA ASP A 9 2.07 0.17 5.73
C ASP A 9 3.35 -0.11 4.97
N LEU A 10 4.39 -0.55 5.68
CA LEU A 10 5.66 -0.91 5.06
C LEU A 10 5.50 -2.05 4.06
N ALA A 11 4.64 -3.04 4.35
CA ALA A 11 4.33 -4.10 3.41
C ALA A 11 3.65 -3.56 2.13
N ILE A 12 2.66 -2.68 2.28
CA ILE A 12 1.98 -2.02 1.15
C ILE A 12 2.98 -1.20 0.32
N LEU A 13 3.81 -0.37 0.96
CA LEU A 13 4.83 0.44 0.27
C LEU A 13 5.80 -0.45 -0.53
N LYS A 14 6.29 -1.55 0.07
CA LYS A 14 7.18 -2.51 -0.60
C LYS A 14 6.53 -3.17 -1.81
N VAL A 15 5.28 -3.62 -1.65
CA VAL A 15 4.52 -4.26 -2.74
C VAL A 15 4.28 -3.27 -3.87
N VAL A 16 3.83 -2.05 -3.58
CA VAL A 16 3.59 -1.01 -4.61
C VAL A 16 4.90 -0.66 -5.32
N ARG A 17 6.01 -0.43 -4.58
CA ARG A 17 7.34 -0.19 -5.17
C ARG A 17 7.66 -1.28 -6.18
N ARG A 18 7.63 -2.55 -5.75
CA ARG A 18 7.98 -3.69 -6.59
C ARG A 18 7.08 -3.80 -7.82
N LEU A 19 5.76 -3.71 -7.63
CA LEU A 19 4.79 -3.88 -8.72
C LEU A 19 4.84 -2.76 -9.76
N CYS A 20 5.25 -1.55 -9.39
CA CYS A 20 5.43 -0.41 -10.28
C CYS A 20 6.83 -0.34 -10.91
N SER A 21 7.87 -0.85 -10.24
CA SER A 21 9.23 -0.87 -10.80
C SER A 21 9.37 -1.79 -12.02
N SER A 22 8.56 -2.85 -12.13
CA SER A 22 8.62 -3.76 -13.28
C SER A 22 8.03 -3.16 -14.56
N GLN A 23 7.02 -2.29 -14.44
CA GLN A 23 6.39 -1.61 -15.58
C GLN A 23 5.51 -0.46 -15.07
N PRO A 24 5.46 0.70 -15.77
CA PRO A 24 4.48 1.74 -15.47
C PRO A 24 3.06 1.19 -15.68
N ARG A 25 2.34 0.95 -14.58
CA ARG A 25 0.95 0.48 -14.60
C ARG A 25 0.17 1.03 -13.43
N LYS A 26 -1.15 1.14 -13.63
CA LYS A 26 -2.10 1.47 -12.57
C LYS A 26 -2.50 0.16 -11.88
N LEU A 27 -2.31 0.11 -10.57
CA LEU A 27 -2.61 -1.05 -9.73
C LEU A 27 -3.99 -0.91 -9.10
N THR A 28 -4.77 -1.99 -9.15
CA THR A 28 -6.00 -2.09 -8.35
C THR A 28 -5.68 -2.59 -6.94
N PHE A 29 -6.58 -2.33 -5.98
CA PHE A 29 -6.45 -2.90 -4.64
C PHE A 29 -6.30 -4.44 -4.68
N GLY A 30 -7.07 -5.14 -5.52
CA GLY A 30 -6.98 -6.60 -5.64
C GLY A 30 -5.60 -7.09 -6.10
N GLN A 31 -4.90 -6.34 -6.97
CA GLN A 31 -3.53 -6.68 -7.38
C GLN A 31 -2.54 -6.50 -6.23
N ILE A 32 -2.65 -5.39 -5.48
CA ILE A 32 -1.84 -5.13 -4.30
C ILE A 32 -2.09 -6.20 -3.23
N PHE A 33 -3.35 -6.49 -2.92
CA PHE A 33 -3.74 -7.46 -1.90
C PHE A 33 -3.30 -8.89 -2.24
N ARG A 34 -3.47 -9.31 -3.50
CA ARG A 34 -2.95 -10.61 -3.96
C ARG A 34 -1.45 -10.74 -3.71
N GLU A 35 -0.71 -9.68 -4.00
CA GLU A 35 0.74 -9.70 -3.85
C GLU A 35 1.17 -9.66 -2.39
N LEU A 36 0.43 -8.94 -1.54
CA LEU A 36 0.60 -9.00 -0.08
C LEU A 36 0.41 -10.43 0.41
N VAL A 37 -0.68 -11.11 0.04
CA VAL A 37 -0.97 -12.49 0.46
C VAL A 37 0.14 -13.46 0.04
N ARG A 38 0.76 -13.23 -1.13
CA ARG A 38 1.90 -14.04 -1.59
C ARG A 38 3.17 -13.84 -0.77
N CYS A 39 3.37 -12.66 -0.19
CA CYS A 39 4.64 -12.26 0.43
C CYS A 39 4.62 -12.30 1.96
N HIS A 40 3.44 -12.39 2.58
CA HIS A 40 3.28 -12.28 4.03
C HIS A 40 2.46 -13.45 4.56
N SER A 41 3.00 -14.13 5.58
CA SER A 41 2.35 -15.26 6.26
C SER A 41 1.18 -14.85 7.16
N SER A 42 1.11 -13.57 7.52
CA SER A 42 0.03 -12.98 8.32
C SER A 42 -0.26 -11.58 7.80
N LEU A 43 -1.52 -11.34 7.46
CA LEU A 43 -2.02 -10.04 7.03
C LEU A 43 -3.27 -9.67 7.82
N PRO A 44 -3.53 -8.36 7.98
CA PRO A 44 -4.83 -7.91 8.45
C PRO A 44 -5.95 -8.35 7.51
N ALA A 45 -7.18 -8.24 8.00
CA ALA A 45 -8.37 -8.46 7.18
C ALA A 45 -8.41 -7.51 5.97
N ILE A 46 -9.15 -7.92 4.93
CA ILE A 46 -9.16 -7.25 3.63
C ILE A 46 -9.67 -5.80 3.72
N ASP A 47 -10.68 -5.57 4.57
CA ASP A 47 -11.26 -4.28 4.92
C ASP A 47 -10.23 -3.34 5.55
N VAL A 48 -9.42 -3.86 6.48
CA VAL A 48 -8.32 -3.11 7.10
C VAL A 48 -7.27 -2.73 6.05
N CYS A 49 -6.93 -3.64 5.14
CA CYS A 49 -5.94 -3.38 4.10
C CYS A 49 -6.41 -2.31 3.11
N VAL A 50 -7.66 -2.37 2.64
CA VAL A 50 -8.18 -1.36 1.70
C VAL A 50 -8.33 0.00 2.36
N ALA A 51 -8.82 0.06 3.59
CA ALA A 51 -8.89 1.29 4.37
C ALA A 51 -7.51 1.92 4.58
N ARG A 52 -6.48 1.08 4.74
CA ARG A 52 -5.11 1.59 4.89
C ARG A 52 -4.54 2.13 3.59
N VAL A 53 -4.81 1.49 2.44
CA VAL A 53 -4.44 2.05 1.13
C VAL A 53 -5.07 3.42 0.92
N ASP A 54 -6.36 3.58 1.19
CA ASP A 54 -7.05 4.89 1.15
C ASP A 54 -6.38 5.91 2.08
N THR A 55 -6.09 5.50 3.32
CA THR A 55 -5.42 6.38 4.28
C THR A 55 -4.04 6.80 3.81
N MET A 56 -3.25 5.90 3.22
CA MET A 56 -1.91 6.21 2.70
C MET A 56 -1.96 7.12 1.47
N VAL A 57 -3.02 7.08 0.66
CA VAL A 57 -3.26 8.08 -0.38
C VAL A 57 -3.54 9.45 0.24
N ARG A 58 -4.42 9.52 1.25
CA ARG A 58 -4.74 10.76 1.97
C ARG A 58 -3.54 11.37 2.71
N GLU A 59 -2.67 10.52 3.26
CA GLU A 59 -1.42 10.89 3.92
C GLU A 59 -0.30 11.26 2.92
N GLY A 60 -0.54 11.10 1.61
CA GLY A 60 0.41 11.48 0.57
C GLY A 60 1.58 10.50 0.40
N LEU A 61 1.43 9.24 0.81
CA LEU A 61 2.44 8.19 0.63
C LEU A 61 2.27 7.45 -0.72
N LEU A 62 1.04 7.37 -1.23
CA LEU A 62 0.70 6.70 -2.48
C LEU A 62 0.12 7.68 -3.49
N THR A 63 0.47 7.50 -4.77
CA THR A 63 -0.07 8.28 -5.87
C THR A 63 -1.35 7.62 -6.39
N SER A 64 -2.49 8.25 -6.17
CA SER A 64 -3.78 7.84 -6.74
C SER A 64 -3.98 8.47 -8.12
N ALA A 65 -3.95 7.66 -9.18
CA ALA A 65 -4.21 8.11 -10.54
C ALA A 65 -5.71 8.32 -10.83
N LYS A 66 -6.58 7.60 -10.12
CA LYS A 66 -8.04 7.72 -10.24
C LYS A 66 -8.70 7.06 -9.03
N VAL A 67 -9.76 7.67 -8.50
CA VAL A 67 -10.70 7.00 -7.58
C VAL A 67 -11.76 6.28 -8.41
N LEU A 68 -12.01 5.01 -8.11
CA LEU A 68 -13.03 4.22 -8.77
C LEU A 68 -14.43 4.64 -8.31
N GLU A 69 -15.42 4.42 -9.16
CA GLU A 69 -16.83 4.65 -8.82
C GLU A 69 -17.24 3.82 -7.60
N HIS A 70 -18.18 4.35 -6.81
CA HIS A 70 -18.67 3.67 -5.64
C HIS A 70 -19.45 2.40 -6.01
N ASP A 71 -19.07 1.26 -5.42
CA ASP A 71 -19.72 -0.03 -5.61
C ASP A 71 -20.36 -0.47 -4.29
N LEU A 72 -21.69 -0.65 -4.30
CA LEU A 72 -22.45 -1.06 -3.11
C LEU A 72 -22.07 -2.46 -2.62
N SER A 73 -21.51 -3.31 -3.48
CA SER A 73 -21.02 -4.64 -3.11
C SER A 73 -19.65 -4.60 -2.41
N PHE A 74 -18.94 -3.47 -2.50
CA PHE A 74 -17.64 -3.27 -1.87
C PHE A 74 -17.53 -1.83 -1.33
N PRO A 75 -18.01 -1.58 -0.09
CA PRO A 75 -18.25 -0.24 0.46
C PRO A 75 -16.96 0.44 0.95
N TYR A 76 -15.88 0.38 0.18
CA TYR A 76 -14.60 1.00 0.46
C TYR A 76 -14.16 1.84 -0.74
N PRO A 77 -13.62 3.07 -0.52
CA PRO A 77 -12.98 3.84 -1.58
C PRO A 77 -11.86 3.03 -2.21
N GLN A 78 -11.89 2.88 -3.53
CA GLN A 78 -10.86 2.15 -4.27
C GLN A 78 -10.09 3.10 -5.18
N HIS A 79 -8.77 2.97 -5.17
CA HIS A 79 -7.87 3.78 -5.97
C HIS A 79 -7.18 2.93 -7.05
N LEU A 80 -6.97 3.53 -8.21
CA LEU A 80 -5.95 3.11 -9.16
C LEU A 80 -4.62 3.72 -8.74
N ILE A 81 -3.76 2.93 -8.10
CA ILE A 81 -2.47 3.38 -7.58
C ILE A 81 -1.43 3.34 -8.70
N SER A 82 -0.78 4.46 -9.00
CA SER A 82 0.30 4.51 -10.02
C SER A 82 1.70 4.36 -9.44
N GLY A 83 1.85 4.43 -8.13
CA GLY A 83 3.14 4.26 -7.47
C GLY A 83 3.21 4.91 -6.09
N LEU A 84 4.43 5.08 -5.63
CA LEU A 84 4.77 5.83 -4.42
C LEU A 84 4.95 7.32 -4.76
N THR A 85 4.67 8.18 -3.80
CA THR A 85 5.19 9.56 -3.81
C THR A 85 6.64 9.59 -3.34
N GLU A 86 7.28 10.75 -3.42
CA GLU A 86 8.61 10.97 -2.81
C GLU A 86 8.59 10.68 -1.29
N MET A 87 7.54 11.13 -0.60
CA MET A 87 7.36 10.86 0.84
C MET A 87 7.18 9.37 1.13
N GLY A 88 6.40 8.66 0.30
CA GLY A 88 6.21 7.21 0.41
C GLY A 88 7.51 6.43 0.19
N ALA A 89 8.32 6.85 -0.77
CA ALA A 89 9.63 6.27 -1.03
C ALA A 89 10.60 6.52 0.14
N ALA A 90 10.66 7.74 0.66
CA ALA A 90 11.50 8.10 1.80
C ALA A 90 11.12 7.34 3.08
N SER A 91 9.81 7.18 3.33
CA SER A 91 9.30 6.42 4.49
C SER A 91 9.74 4.95 4.46
N LEU A 92 9.87 4.39 3.26
CA LEU A 92 10.36 3.04 3.06
C LEU A 92 11.87 2.94 3.31
N THR A 93 12.66 3.85 2.74
CA THR A 93 14.13 3.87 2.91
C THR A 93 14.53 4.11 4.37
N GLY A 94 13.93 5.08 5.06
CA GLY A 94 14.24 5.36 6.47
C GLY A 94 13.91 4.19 7.41
N SER A 95 12.96 3.34 7.02
CA SER A 95 12.63 2.10 7.75
C SER A 95 13.60 0.96 7.43
N GLU A 96 14.16 0.90 6.23
CA GLU A 96 15.22 -0.06 5.84
C GLU A 96 16.55 0.30 6.52
N GLU A 97 16.89 1.58 6.62
CA GLU A 97 18.11 2.08 7.30
C GLU A 97 18.04 1.91 8.83
N ALA A 98 16.88 2.15 9.45
CA ALA A 98 16.68 1.91 10.89
C ALA A 98 16.79 0.42 11.30
N ALA A 99 16.70 -0.51 10.35
CA ALA A 99 16.88 -1.93 10.57
C ALA A 99 18.35 -2.39 10.44
N CYS A 100 19.19 -1.65 9.71
CA CYS A 100 20.62 -1.93 9.56
C CYS A 100 21.45 -1.38 10.73
N SER A 101 20.96 -0.35 11.41
CA SER A 101 21.63 0.32 12.54
C SER A 101 21.36 -0.33 13.91
N ARG A 102 21.00 -1.63 13.97
CA ARG A 102 20.76 -2.37 15.22
C ARG A 102 21.56 -3.65 15.30
#